data_AF-A0A7J8PHS0-F1
#
_entry.id   AF-A0A7J8PHS0-F1
#
_cell.length_a   1.000
_cell.length_b   1.000
_cell.length_c   1.000
_cell.angle_alpha   90.00
_cell.angle_beta   90.00
_cell.angle_gamma   90.00
#
_symmetry.space_group_name_H-M   'P 1'
#
loop_
_entity.id
_entity.type
_entity.pdbx_description
1 polymer ?
#
loop_
_entity_poly.entity_id
_entity_poly.type
_entity_poly.pdbx_seq_one_letter_code
_entity_poly.pdbx_strand_id
1 'polypeptide(L)'
;MIDAIRACQHHEVGLTWIPVSPLWRTLRKVCNTHVFASMKLDATQYLRRNKIQELVANVGESCHKGEAIKIGQAVFDTTINLLSNTIFSVDLADPNLSSAQEFRKIVCDIMVEAGALFWILFSTLLKAVSRSLIKLLSQNCFW
;
A
#
# COMPACT_ATOMS: atom_id res chain seq x y z
N MET A 1 -15.10 0.30 -4.14
CA MET A 1 -14.05 1.30 -4.48
C MET A 1 -14.42 2.40 -5.51
N ILE A 2 -14.51 2.16 -6.82
CA ILE A 2 -14.57 3.24 -7.85
C ILE A 2 -15.78 4.15 -7.66
N ASP A 3 -16.95 3.59 -7.37
CA ASP A 3 -18.16 4.38 -7.13
C ASP A 3 -18.06 5.21 -5.85
N ALA A 4 -17.39 4.69 -4.80
CA ALA A 4 -17.12 5.45 -3.58
C ALA A 4 -16.14 6.61 -3.83
N ILE A 5 -15.07 6.39 -4.62
CA ILE A 5 -14.12 7.44 -5.03
C ILE A 5 -14.85 8.55 -5.81
N ARG A 6 -15.81 8.18 -6.67
CA ARG A 6 -16.63 9.13 -7.42
C ARG A 6 -17.62 9.86 -6.51
N ALA A 7 -18.32 9.15 -5.63
CA ALA A 7 -19.27 9.73 -4.68
C ALA A 7 -18.62 10.75 -3.74
N CYS A 8 -17.37 10.50 -3.32
CA CYS A 8 -16.59 11.44 -2.50
C CYS A 8 -15.83 12.49 -3.31
N GLN A 9 -16.01 12.56 -4.64
CA GLN A 9 -15.29 13.48 -5.55
C GLN A 9 -13.75 13.35 -5.47
N HIS A 10 -13.23 12.26 -4.91
CA HIS A 10 -11.79 12.01 -4.79
C HIS A 10 -11.11 11.80 -6.14
N HIS A 11 -11.88 11.48 -7.19
CA HIS A 11 -11.38 11.42 -8.56
C HIS A 11 -11.03 12.80 -9.16
N GLU A 12 -11.43 13.90 -8.53
CA GLU A 12 -11.17 15.28 -8.99
C GLU A 12 -9.96 15.92 -8.30
N VAL A 13 -9.64 15.48 -7.07
CA VAL A 13 -8.60 16.09 -6.23
C VAL A 13 -7.55 15.11 -5.70
N GLY A 14 -7.87 13.82 -5.66
CA GLY A 14 -6.98 12.80 -5.12
C GLY A 14 -5.80 12.55 -6.04
N LEU A 15 -4.58 12.80 -5.56
CA LEU A 15 -3.34 12.65 -6.32
C LEU A 15 -3.21 11.27 -7.02
N THR A 16 -3.74 10.23 -6.40
CA THR A 16 -3.76 8.85 -6.91
C THR A 16 -4.72 8.65 -8.10
N TRP A 17 -5.75 9.48 -8.22
CA TRP A 17 -6.90 9.25 -9.11
C TRP A 17 -7.02 10.28 -10.22
N ILE A 18 -6.51 11.50 -10.03
CA ILE A 18 -6.57 12.56 -11.05
C ILE A 18 -5.61 12.27 -12.22
N PRO A 19 -5.97 12.63 -13.47
CA PRO A 19 -5.08 12.48 -14.61
C PRO A 19 -3.89 13.43 -14.50
N VAL A 20 -2.83 13.12 -15.27
CA VAL A 20 -1.63 13.97 -15.37
C VAL A 20 -2.03 15.35 -15.88
N SER A 21 -1.94 16.34 -15.00
CA SER A 21 -2.44 17.70 -15.19
C SER A 21 -1.56 18.69 -14.39
N PRO A 22 -1.71 20.01 -14.59
CA PRO A 22 -1.02 21.01 -13.76
C PRO A 22 -1.29 20.80 -12.25
N LEU A 23 -2.53 20.51 -11.86
CA LEU A 23 -2.89 20.20 -10.47
C LEU A 23 -2.13 18.97 -9.95
N TRP A 24 -2.12 17.88 -10.70
CA TRP A 24 -1.37 16.67 -10.34
C TRP A 24 0.13 16.93 -10.15
N ARG A 25 0.74 17.71 -11.05
CA ARG A 25 2.17 18.06 -10.96
C ARG A 25 2.46 18.89 -9.72
N THR A 26 1.59 19.84 -9.38
CA THR A 26 1.70 20.67 -8.18
C THR A 26 1.58 19.83 -6.92
N LEU A 27 0.55 19.00 -6.80
CA LEU A 27 0.37 18.11 -5.65
C LEU A 27 1.55 17.13 -5.49
N ARG A 28 2.01 16.53 -6.60
CA ARG A 28 3.20 15.66 -6.59
C ARG A 28 4.46 16.41 -6.14
N LYS A 29 4.65 17.65 -6.58
CA LYS A 29 5.78 18.49 -6.15
C LYS A 29 5.71 18.73 -4.64
N VAL A 30 4.55 19.13 -4.11
CA VAL A 30 4.36 19.34 -2.66
C VAL A 30 4.68 18.08 -1.86
N CYS A 31 4.17 16.91 -2.29
CA CYS A 31 4.49 15.64 -1.65
C CYS A 31 6.01 15.40 -1.63
N ASN A 32 6.69 15.57 -2.76
CA ASN A 32 8.12 15.31 -2.86
C ASN A 32 8.97 16.32 -2.08
N THR A 33 8.58 17.59 -2.01
CA THR A 33 9.38 18.65 -1.40
C THR A 33 9.11 18.86 0.08
N HIS A 34 7.96 18.44 0.60
CA HIS A 34 7.58 18.69 1.99
C HIS A 34 7.26 17.43 2.78
N VAL A 35 6.54 16.48 2.19
CA VAL A 35 6.08 15.27 2.90
C VAL A 35 7.15 14.18 2.86
N PHE A 36 7.71 13.93 1.69
CA PHE A 36 8.72 12.89 1.42
C PHE A 36 10.10 13.48 1.14
N ALA A 37 10.35 14.71 1.58
CA ALA A 37 11.66 15.34 1.46
C ALA A 37 12.71 14.51 2.20
N SER A 38 13.91 14.34 1.63
CA SER A 38 15.00 13.59 2.25
C SER A 38 15.27 14.05 3.67
N MET A 39 15.33 15.36 3.92
CA MET A 39 15.52 15.94 5.25
C MET A 39 14.46 15.48 6.28
N LYS A 40 13.21 15.29 5.86
CA LYS A 40 12.14 14.77 6.74
C LYS A 40 12.28 13.26 6.95
N LEU A 41 12.68 12.51 5.93
CA LEU A 41 12.95 11.08 6.03
C LEU A 41 14.19 10.78 6.91
N ASP A 42 15.18 11.68 6.88
CA ASP A 42 16.39 11.61 7.70
C ASP A 42 16.06 11.96 9.15
N ALA A 43 15.29 13.03 9.38
CA ALA A 43 14.82 13.41 10.72
C ALA A 43 14.00 12.30 11.40
N THR A 44 13.28 11.49 10.62
CA THR A 44 12.48 10.36 11.12
C THR A 44 13.24 9.02 11.07
N GLN A 45 14.50 8.98 10.64
CA GLN A 45 15.27 7.75 10.49
C GLN A 45 15.33 6.91 11.78
N TYR A 46 15.45 7.56 12.94
CA TYR A 46 15.50 6.85 14.22
C TYR A 46 14.19 6.11 14.51
N LEU A 47 13.03 6.75 14.24
CA LEU A 47 11.72 6.10 14.38
C LEU A 47 11.61 4.89 13.45
N ARG A 48 12.10 5.03 12.22
CA ARG A 48 12.11 3.93 11.24
C ARG A 48 12.94 2.75 11.72
N ARG A 49 14.14 3.01 12.26
CA ARG A 49 14.99 1.97 12.83
C ARG A 49 14.36 1.30 14.04
N ASN A 50 13.77 2.08 14.95
CA ASN A 50 13.11 1.54 16.14
C ASN A 50 11.96 0.61 15.77
N LYS A 51 11.10 1.00 14.81
CA LYS A 51 9.99 0.13 14.36
C LYS A 51 10.46 -1.14 13.65
N ILE A 52 11.55 -1.08 12.88
CA ILE A 52 12.18 -2.28 12.31
C ILE A 52 12.75 -3.18 13.41
N GLN A 53 13.37 -2.61 14.44
CA GLN A 53 13.88 -3.38 15.58
C GLN A 53 12.76 -4.06 16.38
N GLU A 54 11.64 -3.36 16.63
CA GLU A 54 10.44 -3.97 17.22
C GLU A 54 9.93 -5.14 16.38
N LEU A 55 9.86 -4.98 15.06
CA LEU A 55 9.46 -6.07 14.16
C LEU A 55 10.41 -7.28 14.27
N VAL A 56 11.72 -7.06 14.24
CA VAL A 56 12.72 -8.14 14.36
C VAL A 56 12.63 -8.83 15.72
N ALA A 57 12.44 -8.08 16.80
CA ALA A 57 12.27 -8.63 18.14
C ALA A 57 11.02 -9.52 18.23
N ASN A 58 9.88 -9.04 17.73
CA ASN A 58 8.62 -9.80 17.72
C ASN A 58 8.74 -11.10 16.90
N VAL A 59 9.42 -11.03 15.75
CA VAL A 59 9.69 -12.22 14.92
C VAL A 59 10.59 -13.20 15.67
N GLY A 60 11.65 -12.70 16.34
CA GLY A 60 12.56 -13.52 17.13
C GLY A 60 11.86 -14.22 18.30
N GLU A 61 10.98 -13.52 19.01
CA GLU A 61 10.20 -14.08 20.11
C GLU A 61 9.25 -15.19 19.63
N SER A 62 8.51 -14.95 18.54
CA SER A 62 7.59 -15.95 17.99
C SER A 62 8.36 -17.18 17.47
N CYS A 63 9.54 -16.98 16.88
CA CYS A 63 10.44 -18.06 16.47
C CYS A 63 10.87 -18.92 17.67
N HIS A 64 11.25 -18.28 18.79
CA HIS A 64 11.61 -18.98 20.02
C HIS A 64 10.45 -19.81 20.59
N LYS A 65 9.21 -19.32 20.44
CA LYS A 65 7.99 -20.03 20.85
C LYS A 65 7.50 -21.08 19.84
N GLY A 66 8.08 -21.13 18.64
CA GLY A 66 7.61 -22.00 17.55
C GLY A 66 6.27 -21.56 16.95
N GLU A 67 5.89 -20.30 17.10
CA GLU A 67 4.61 -19.75 16.65
C GLU A 67 4.67 -19.26 15.19
N ALA A 68 3.59 -19.49 14.44
CA ALA A 68 3.47 -19.02 13.07
C ALA A 68 3.20 -17.51 13.03
N ILE A 69 3.99 -16.77 12.26
CA ILE A 69 3.84 -15.33 12.07
C ILE A 69 3.20 -15.03 10.71
N LYS A 70 2.19 -14.16 10.70
CA LYS A 70 1.68 -13.54 9.47
C LYS A 70 2.59 -12.39 9.04
N ILE A 71 3.68 -12.71 8.34
CA ILE A 71 4.71 -11.74 7.92
C ILE A 71 4.08 -10.54 7.17
N GLY A 72 3.14 -10.80 6.26
CA GLY A 72 2.45 -9.73 5.51
C GLY A 72 1.75 -8.72 6.42
N GLN A 73 1.08 -9.19 7.46
CA GLN A 73 0.41 -8.33 8.45
C GLN A 73 1.44 -7.52 9.23
N ALA A 74 2.49 -8.16 9.73
CA ALA A 74 3.52 -7.51 10.54
C ALA A 74 4.28 -6.40 9.76
N VAL A 75 4.61 -6.66 8.49
CA VAL A 75 5.21 -5.66 7.59
C VAL A 75 4.23 -4.53 7.28
N PHE A 76 2.96 -4.85 7.06
CA PHE A 76 1.92 -3.87 6.80
C PHE A 76 1.75 -2.91 7.99
N ASP A 77 1.57 -3.44 9.20
CA ASP A 77 1.39 -2.65 10.42
C ASP A 77 2.61 -1.73 10.65
N THR A 78 3.81 -2.28 10.47
CA THR A 78 5.05 -1.50 10.55
C THR A 78 5.08 -0.35 9.54
N THR A 79 4.68 -0.62 8.29
CA THR A 79 4.68 0.38 7.21
C THR A 79 3.67 1.49 7.46
N ILE A 80 2.46 1.15 7.90
CA ILE A 80 1.42 2.13 8.23
C ILE A 80 1.86 3.02 9.39
N ASN A 81 2.42 2.45 10.45
CA ASN A 81 2.92 3.20 11.60
C ASN A 81 4.07 4.15 11.24
N LEU A 82 4.92 3.74 10.29
CA LEU A 82 5.98 4.56 9.73
C LEU A 82 5.41 5.79 9.01
N LEU A 83 4.48 5.55 8.09
CA LEU A 83 3.90 6.58 7.23
C LEU A 83 3.08 7.57 8.06
N SER A 84 2.31 7.09 9.04
CA SER A 84 1.52 7.97 9.90
C SER A 84 2.38 8.83 10.81
N ASN A 85 3.49 8.30 11.33
CA ASN A 85 4.45 9.10 12.07
C ASN A 85 5.11 10.16 11.18
N THR A 86 5.49 9.81 9.95
CA THR A 86 6.14 10.76 9.04
C THR A 86 5.19 11.88 8.59
N ILE A 87 3.92 11.56 8.31
CA ILE A 87 2.96 12.51 7.73
C ILE A 87 2.20 13.30 8.80
N PHE A 88 1.79 12.64 9.88
CA PHE A 88 0.90 13.21 10.90
C PHE A 88 1.52 13.28 12.30
N SER A 89 2.73 12.74 12.50
CA SER A 89 3.34 12.54 13.82
C SER A 89 2.46 11.72 14.77
N VAL A 90 1.63 10.81 14.22
CA VAL A 90 0.73 9.93 14.98
C VAL A 90 1.28 8.51 14.97
N ASP A 91 1.41 7.91 16.16
CA ASP A 91 1.73 6.49 16.30
C ASP A 91 0.46 5.64 16.20
N LEU A 92 0.24 5.03 15.03
CA LEU A 92 -0.91 4.14 14.83
C LEU A 92 -0.73 2.74 15.45
N ALA A 93 0.45 2.49 16.06
CA ALA A 93 0.73 1.28 16.82
C ALA A 93 0.12 1.32 18.22
N ASP A 94 -0.22 2.52 18.73
CA ASP A 94 -0.71 2.69 20.09
C ASP A 94 -2.09 2.04 20.25
N PRO A 95 -2.21 0.96 21.05
CA PRO A 95 -3.49 0.28 21.25
C PRO A 95 -4.50 1.14 22.03
N ASN A 96 -4.05 2.22 22.69
CA ASN A 96 -4.92 3.11 23.48
C ASN A 96 -5.59 4.20 22.63
N LEU A 97 -5.16 4.39 21.38
CA LEU A 97 -5.70 5.39 20.48
C LEU A 97 -6.80 4.78 19.60
N SER A 98 -8.07 4.92 20.00
CA SER A 98 -9.22 4.35 19.28
C SER A 98 -9.30 4.81 17.81
N SER A 99 -8.99 6.08 17.55
CA SER A 99 -8.95 6.64 16.19
C SER A 99 -7.85 6.04 15.32
N ALA A 100 -6.73 5.59 15.92
CA ALA A 100 -5.66 4.93 15.18
C ALA A 100 -6.08 3.54 14.67
N GLN A 101 -6.82 2.80 15.50
CA GLN A 101 -7.33 1.48 15.13
C GLN A 101 -8.34 1.59 13.98
N GLU A 102 -9.25 2.56 14.05
CA GLU A 102 -10.24 2.82 13.00
C GLU A 102 -9.57 3.26 11.70
N PHE A 103 -8.61 4.19 11.76
CA PHE A 103 -7.85 4.62 10.59
C PHE A 103 -7.09 3.44 9.95
N ARG A 104 -6.41 2.61 10.75
CA ARG A 104 -5.69 1.42 10.25
C ARG A 104 -6.65 0.46 9.55
N LYS A 105 -7.82 0.21 10.13
CA LYS A 105 -8.85 -0.63 9.53
C LYS A 105 -9.31 -0.09 8.18
N ILE A 106 -9.64 1.20 8.11
CA ILE A 106 -10.06 1.85 6.85
C ILE A 106 -8.97 1.72 5.79
N VAL A 107 -7.71 1.97 6.14
CA VAL A 107 -6.60 1.86 5.19
C VAL A 107 -6.39 0.41 4.74
N CYS A 108 -6.46 -0.58 5.65
CA CYS A 108 -6.44 -2.01 5.30
C CYS A 108 -7.54 -2.35 4.29
N ASP A 109 -8.79 -1.96 4.58
CA ASP A 109 -9.95 -2.31 3.77
C ASP A 109 -9.80 -1.72 2.35
N ILE A 110 -9.34 -0.47 2.23
CA ILE A 110 -9.01 0.14 0.94
C ILE A 110 -7.92 -0.65 0.21
N MET A 111 -6.84 -1.07 0.89
CA MET A 111 -5.76 -1.82 0.24
C MET A 111 -6.21 -3.21 -0.24
N VAL A 112 -7.06 -3.90 0.54
CA VAL A 112 -7.63 -5.20 0.14
C VAL A 112 -8.49 -5.03 -1.11
N GLU A 113 -9.39 -4.05 -1.12
CA GLU A 113 -10.20 -3.77 -2.31
C GLU A 113 -9.34 -3.37 -3.53
N ALA A 114 -8.27 -2.60 -3.33
CA ALA A 114 -7.37 -2.18 -4.42
C ALA A 114 -6.58 -3.37 -4.98
N GLY A 115 -6.09 -4.25 -4.10
CA GLY A 115 -5.38 -5.47 -4.48
C GLY A 115 -6.26 -6.43 -5.27
N ALA A 116 -7.56 -6.51 -4.94
CA ALA A 116 -8.51 -7.31 -5.71
C ALA A 116 -8.63 -6.84 -7.17
N LEU A 117 -8.62 -5.53 -7.41
CA LEU A 117 -8.64 -4.97 -8.77
C LEU A 117 -7.38 -5.37 -9.56
N PHE A 118 -6.20 -5.29 -8.93
CA PHE A 118 -4.96 -5.73 -9.55
C PHE A 118 -4.99 -7.22 -9.91
N TRP A 119 -5.48 -8.06 -8.99
CA TRP A 119 -5.66 -9.50 -9.23
C TRP A 119 -6.63 -9.79 -10.40
N ILE A 120 -7.75 -9.07 -10.48
CA ILE A 120 -8.71 -9.20 -11.59
C ILE A 120 -8.06 -8.82 -12.93
N LEU A 121 -7.34 -7.69 -12.97
CA LEU A 121 -6.63 -7.25 -14.18
C LEU A 121 -5.58 -8.28 -14.61
N PHE A 122 -4.77 -8.74 -13.67
CA PHE A 122 -3.73 -9.74 -13.93
C PHE A 122 -4.31 -11.06 -14.44
N SER A 123 -5.36 -11.58 -13.78
CA SER A 123 -6.02 -12.83 -14.20
C SER A 123 -6.70 -12.69 -15.58
N THR A 124 -7.24 -11.50 -15.89
CA THR A 124 -7.82 -11.21 -17.21
C THR A 124 -6.75 -11.16 -18.29
N LEU A 125 -5.60 -10.52 -18.01
CA LEU A 125 -4.44 -10.48 -18.90
C LEU A 125 -3.89 -11.87 -19.16
N LEU A 126 -3.69 -12.69 -18.12
CA LEU A 126 -3.23 -14.08 -18.26
C LEU A 126 -4.17 -14.90 -19.16
N LYS A 127 -5.49 -14.78 -18.95
CA LYS A 127 -6.49 -15.45 -19.81
C LYS A 127 -6.45 -14.93 -21.25
N ALA A 128 -6.17 -13.65 -21.48
CA ALA A 128 -6.03 -13.09 -22.81
C ALA A 128 -4.78 -13.64 -23.51
N VAL A 129 -3.63 -13.63 -22.83
CA VAL A 129 -2.36 -14.17 -23.35
C VAL A 129 -2.48 -15.66 -23.65
N SER A 130 -3.05 -16.45 -22.73
CA SER A 130 -3.29 -17.88 -22.93
C SER A 130 -4.16 -18.15 -24.16
N ARG A 131 -5.27 -17.43 -24.33
CA ARG A 131 -6.14 -17.58 -25.52
C ARG A 131 -5.43 -17.22 -26.82
N SER A 132 -4.61 -16.17 -26.81
CA SER A 132 -3.81 -15.78 -27.99
C SER A 132 -2.75 -16.82 -28.34
N LEU A 133 -2.05 -17.36 -27.35
CA LEU A 133 -1.08 -18.44 -27.53
C LEU A 133 -1.74 -19.70 -28.10
N ILE A 134 -2.89 -20.10 -27.57
CA ILE A 134 -3.64 -21.27 -28.09
C ILE A 134 -4.06 -21.04 -29.54
N LYS A 135 -4.52 -19.84 -29.90
CA LYS A 135 -4.86 -19.50 -31.29
C LYS A 135 -3.64 -19.56 -32.22
N LEU A 136 -2.50 -19.00 -31.79
CA LEU A 136 -1.23 -19.05 -32.54
C LEU A 136 -0.75 -20.48 -32.75
N LEU A 137 -0.77 -21.32 -31.71
CA LEU A 137 -0.43 -22.73 -31.82
C LEU A 137 -1.41 -23.48 -32.74
N SER A 138 -2.70 -23.20 -32.63
CA SER A 138 -3.70 -23.82 -33.52
C SER A 138 -3.51 -23.43 -35.00
N GLN A 139 -3.04 -22.21 -35.29
CA GLN A 139 -2.77 -21.76 -36.66
C GLN A 139 -1.45 -22.29 -37.22
N ASN A 140 -0.45 -22.50 -36.36
CA ASN A 140 0.86 -23.03 -36.73
C ASN A 140 0.94 -24.57 -36.77
N CYS A 141 -0.04 -25.29 -36.21
CA CYS A 141 -0.13 -26.75 -36.27
C CYS A 141 -0.93 -27.29 -37.49
N PHE A 142 -1.27 -26.43 -38.45
CA PHE A 142 -1.88 -26.83 -39.75
C PHE A 142 -0.86 -26.88 -40.91
N TRP A 143 0.42 -27.09 -40.62
CA TRP A 143 1.46 -27.46 -41.61
C TRP A 143 2.11 -28.78 -41.24
#